data_AF-A0A7Y3I8Y4-F1
#
_entry.id   AF-A0A7Y3I8Y4-F1
#
_cell.length_a   1.000
_cell.length_b   1.000
_cell.length_c   1.000
_cell.angle_alpha   90.00
_cell.angle_beta   90.00
_cell.angle_gamma   90.00
#
_symmetry.space_group_name_H-M   'P 1'
#
loop_
_entity.id
_entity.type
_entity.pdbx_description
1 polymer ?
#
loop_
_entity_poly.entity_id
_entity_poly.type
_entity_poly.pdbx_seq_one_letter_code
_entity_poly.pdbx_strand_id
1 'polypeptide(L)'
;MNLDDIQAVIGSAKARDDGRLAIFVRECVPEASEQEVADAAEVAVEVIESVPILLARAAQAADERRLRVVVMPLLEKAARYFIDPVDLIPEMTQGLAGLLDDTYLSLRILENMNRGPEPLFDAEFDEPLRFLRRLVGKPISTRLDLAAIQALEEVSSHVSQVWEEMGHSA
;
A
#
# COMPACT_ATOMS: atom_id res chain seq x y z
N MET A 1 -8.26 3.76 11.95
CA MET A 1 -8.08 3.86 10.48
C MET A 1 -9.34 4.43 9.81
N ASN A 2 -9.22 5.52 9.05
CA ASN A 2 -10.32 6.12 8.28
C ASN A 2 -10.14 5.79 6.79
N LEU A 3 -10.97 4.90 6.25
CA LEU A 3 -10.87 4.48 4.85
C LEU A 3 -11.46 5.53 3.89
N ASP A 4 -12.39 6.36 4.37
CA ASP A 4 -13.01 7.42 3.57
C ASP A 4 -11.96 8.47 3.16
N ASP A 5 -10.97 8.74 4.01
CA ASP A 5 -9.88 9.66 3.70
C ASP A 5 -9.00 9.11 2.55
N ILE A 6 -8.69 7.80 2.56
CA ILE A 6 -7.92 7.16 1.49
C ILE A 6 -8.70 7.20 0.17
N GLN A 7 -10.00 6.88 0.23
CA GLN A 7 -10.88 6.96 -0.93
C GLN A 7 -10.98 8.40 -1.47
N ALA A 8 -10.99 9.41 -0.60
CA ALA A 8 -10.99 10.80 -1.00
C ALA A 8 -9.67 11.20 -1.68
N VAL A 9 -8.51 10.73 -1.19
CA VAL A 9 -7.20 10.94 -1.83
C VAL A 9 -7.18 10.32 -3.22
N ILE A 10 -7.56 9.04 -3.33
CA ILE A 10 -7.61 8.33 -4.62
C ILE A 10 -8.57 9.04 -5.58
N GLY A 11 -9.78 9.38 -5.14
CA GLY A 11 -10.77 10.10 -5.94
C GLY A 11 -10.27 11.47 -6.41
N SER A 12 -9.56 12.20 -5.55
CA SER A 12 -8.91 13.48 -5.89
C SER A 12 -7.79 13.29 -6.91
N ALA A 13 -6.94 12.26 -6.75
CA ALA A 13 -5.89 11.94 -7.72
C ALA A 13 -6.49 11.58 -9.09
N LYS A 14 -7.56 10.75 -9.13
CA LYS A 14 -8.31 10.42 -10.35
C LYS A 14 -8.87 11.64 -11.05
N ALA A 15 -9.50 12.56 -10.30
CA ALA A 15 -10.06 13.79 -10.86
C ALA A 15 -9.00 14.72 -11.48
N ARG A 16 -7.74 14.58 -11.07
CA ARG A 16 -6.58 15.31 -11.58
C ARG A 16 -5.77 14.51 -12.61
N ASP A 17 -6.12 13.25 -12.87
CA ASP A 17 -5.39 12.35 -13.76
C ASP A 17 -5.76 12.62 -15.22
N ASP A 18 -5.24 13.72 -15.77
CA ASP A 18 -5.42 14.15 -17.16
C ASP A 18 -4.49 13.36 -18.11
N GLY A 19 -4.57 12.02 -18.04
CA GLY A 19 -3.68 11.10 -18.78
C GLY A 19 -2.26 11.00 -18.22
N ARG A 20 -1.97 11.61 -17.06
CA ARG A 20 -0.64 11.61 -16.43
C ARG A 20 -0.15 10.21 -16.12
N LEU A 21 -1.03 9.33 -15.63
CA LEU A 21 -0.67 7.93 -15.39
C LEU A 21 -0.23 7.21 -16.67
N ALA A 22 -0.95 7.39 -17.78
CA ALA A 22 -0.58 6.77 -19.05
C ALA A 22 0.76 7.31 -19.58
N ILE A 23 1.03 8.61 -19.41
CA ILE A 23 2.33 9.22 -19.72
C ILE A 23 3.44 8.61 -18.87
N PHE A 24 3.23 8.49 -17.55
CA PHE A 24 4.18 7.86 -16.64
C PHE A 24 4.47 6.41 -17.03
N VAL A 25 3.42 5.62 -17.33
CA VAL A 25 3.57 4.24 -17.79
C VAL A 25 4.38 4.18 -19.08
N ARG A 26 4.14 5.07 -20.05
CA ARG A 26 4.94 5.15 -21.28
C ARG A 26 6.41 5.44 -21.02
N GLU A 27 6.71 6.29 -20.03
CA GLU A 27 8.10 6.56 -19.63
C GLU A 27 8.77 5.34 -19.00
N CYS A 28 8.01 4.51 -18.28
CA CYS A 28 8.50 3.25 -17.71
C CYS A 28 8.72 2.14 -18.77
N VAL A 29 7.91 2.11 -19.82
CA VAL A 29 7.97 1.12 -20.91
C VAL A 29 7.91 1.77 -22.30
N PRO A 30 8.98 2.46 -22.75
CA PRO A 30 8.98 3.24 -24.00
C PRO A 30 8.69 2.44 -25.27
N GLU A 31 9.04 1.16 -25.25
CA GLU A 31 8.84 0.21 -26.35
C GLU A 31 7.43 -0.38 -26.45
N ALA A 32 6.58 -0.18 -25.43
CA ALA A 32 5.22 -0.68 -25.42
C ALA A 32 4.33 0.05 -26.44
N SER A 33 3.38 -0.68 -27.01
CA SER A 33 2.34 -0.12 -27.86
C SER A 33 1.38 0.78 -27.07
N GLU A 34 0.63 1.62 -27.79
CA GLU A 34 -0.42 2.47 -27.18
C GLU A 34 -1.43 1.65 -26.38
N GLN A 35 -1.80 0.46 -26.88
CA GLN A 35 -2.74 -0.42 -26.19
C GLN A 35 -2.14 -0.98 -24.90
N GLU A 36 -0.90 -1.47 -24.94
CA GLU A 36 -0.24 -2.01 -23.74
C GLU A 36 -0.07 -0.95 -22.64
N VAL A 37 0.17 0.31 -23.02
CA VAL A 37 0.22 1.43 -22.07
C VAL A 37 -1.15 1.74 -21.48
N ALA A 38 -2.21 1.73 -22.30
CA ALA A 38 -3.57 1.93 -21.83
C ALA A 38 -3.99 0.82 -20.85
N ASP A 39 -3.74 -0.43 -21.20
CA ASP A 39 -4.05 -1.60 -20.36
C ASP A 39 -3.27 -1.54 -19.04
N ALA A 40 -1.98 -1.20 -19.08
CA ALA A 40 -1.18 -1.05 -17.87
C ALA A 40 -1.65 0.13 -16.99
N ALA A 41 -2.07 1.25 -17.58
CA ALA A 41 -2.64 2.35 -16.81
C ALA A 41 -3.97 1.95 -16.13
N GLU A 42 -4.82 1.19 -16.82
CA GLU A 42 -6.07 0.65 -16.25
C GLU A 42 -5.78 -0.30 -15.07
N VAL A 43 -4.86 -1.25 -15.25
CA VAL A 43 -4.43 -2.15 -14.17
C VAL A 43 -3.86 -1.36 -12.98
N ALA A 44 -3.08 -0.30 -13.22
CA ALA A 44 -2.58 0.54 -12.14
C ALA A 44 -3.71 1.21 -11.35
N VAL A 45 -4.75 1.71 -12.03
CA VAL A 45 -5.93 2.28 -11.37
C VAL A 45 -6.62 1.22 -10.51
N GLU A 46 -6.86 0.03 -11.06
CA GLU A 46 -7.50 -1.07 -10.32
C GLU A 46 -6.72 -1.45 -9.06
N VAL A 47 -5.39 -1.54 -9.16
CA VAL A 47 -4.52 -1.88 -8.03
C VAL A 47 -4.56 -0.78 -6.96
N ILE A 48 -4.51 0.50 -7.35
CA ILE A 48 -4.64 1.64 -6.42
C ILE A 48 -6.00 1.58 -5.70
N GLU A 49 -7.09 1.37 -6.45
CA GLU A 49 -8.44 1.31 -5.90
C GLU A 49 -8.70 0.08 -5.02
N SER A 50 -7.90 -0.98 -5.17
CA SER A 50 -8.01 -2.17 -4.34
C SER A 50 -7.53 -1.96 -2.90
N VAL A 51 -6.66 -0.97 -2.64
CA VAL A 51 -6.00 -0.81 -1.34
C VAL A 51 -6.98 -0.61 -0.18
N PRO A 52 -7.95 0.33 -0.23
CA PRO A 52 -8.94 0.49 0.84
C PRO A 52 -9.72 -0.79 1.13
N ILE A 53 -10.03 -1.58 0.09
CA ILE A 53 -10.75 -2.85 0.21
C ILE A 53 -9.88 -3.88 0.94
N LEU A 54 -8.62 -4.01 0.57
CA LEU A 54 -7.68 -4.94 1.23
C LEU A 54 -7.41 -4.55 2.69
N LEU A 55 -7.28 -3.26 2.98
CA LEU A 55 -7.16 -2.75 4.36
C LEU A 55 -8.41 -3.09 5.19
N ALA A 56 -9.62 -2.92 4.63
CA ALA A 56 -10.87 -3.28 5.30
C ALA A 56 -10.94 -4.79 5.60
N ARG A 57 -10.59 -5.63 4.62
CA ARG A 57 -10.57 -7.10 4.78
C ARG A 57 -9.59 -7.54 5.86
N ALA A 58 -8.40 -6.94 5.88
CA ALA A 58 -7.40 -7.22 6.91
C ALA A 58 -7.88 -6.81 8.31
N ALA A 59 -8.53 -5.64 8.44
CA ALA A 59 -9.10 -5.19 9.71
C ALA A 59 -10.19 -6.14 10.22
N GLN A 60 -11.11 -6.54 9.34
CA GLN A 60 -12.16 -7.50 9.67
C GLN A 60 -11.57 -8.84 10.14
N ALA A 61 -10.60 -9.38 9.39
CA ALA A 61 -9.95 -10.64 9.76
C ALA A 61 -9.20 -10.55 11.10
N ALA A 62 -8.60 -9.39 11.39
CA ALA A 62 -7.96 -9.16 12.69
C ALA A 62 -8.97 -9.15 13.85
N ASP A 63 -10.15 -8.58 13.64
CA ASP A 63 -11.23 -8.57 14.64
C ASP A 63 -11.75 -9.99 14.90
N GLU A 64 -12.01 -10.75 13.83
CA GLU A 64 -12.47 -12.15 13.90
C GLU A 64 -11.49 -13.05 14.67
N ARG A 65 -10.18 -12.79 14.53
CA ARG A 65 -9.11 -13.56 15.18
C ARG A 65 -8.61 -12.96 16.50
N ARG A 66 -9.21 -11.87 16.97
CA ARG A 66 -8.78 -11.14 18.19
C ARG A 66 -7.32 -10.64 18.13
N LEU A 67 -6.84 -10.36 16.93
CA LEU A 67 -5.49 -9.83 16.65
C LEU A 67 -5.49 -8.30 16.47
N ARG A 68 -6.61 -7.63 16.75
CA ARG A 68 -6.80 -6.19 16.55
C ARG A 68 -5.66 -5.35 17.11
N VAL A 69 -5.21 -5.62 18.33
CA VAL A 69 -4.14 -4.85 19.02
C VAL A 69 -2.80 -4.92 18.25
N VAL A 70 -2.56 -6.02 17.55
CA VAL A 70 -1.31 -6.24 16.80
C VAL A 70 -1.42 -5.73 15.36
N VAL A 71 -2.57 -5.96 14.72
CA VAL A 71 -2.77 -5.68 13.29
C VAL A 71 -3.15 -4.23 13.02
N MET A 72 -4.01 -3.62 13.86
CA MET A 72 -4.50 -2.27 13.59
C MET A 72 -3.40 -1.21 13.49
N PRO A 73 -2.34 -1.21 14.30
CA PRO A 73 -1.26 -0.23 14.14
C PRO A 73 -0.55 -0.33 12.78
N LEU A 74 -0.41 -1.54 12.21
CA LEU A 74 0.14 -1.72 10.86
C LEU A 74 -0.80 -1.18 9.78
N LEU A 75 -2.09 -1.47 9.91
CA LEU A 75 -3.10 -0.97 8.96
C LEU A 75 -3.19 0.55 8.99
N GLU A 76 -3.08 1.15 10.19
CA GLU A 76 -3.05 2.60 10.34
C GLU A 76 -1.79 3.21 9.73
N LYS A 77 -0.63 2.56 9.87
CA LYS A 77 0.60 2.99 9.22
C LYS A 77 0.53 2.85 7.69
N ALA A 78 -0.05 1.76 7.17
CA ALA A 78 -0.30 1.59 5.74
C ALA A 78 -1.23 2.69 5.20
N ALA A 79 -2.36 2.93 5.88
CA ALA A 79 -3.29 4.00 5.53
C ALA A 79 -2.65 5.38 5.57
N ARG A 80 -1.75 5.64 6.54
CA ARG A 80 -1.06 6.92 6.71
C ARG A 80 -0.26 7.31 5.47
N TYR A 81 0.32 6.36 4.73
CA TYR A 81 1.07 6.66 3.51
C TYR A 81 0.21 7.37 2.46
N PHE A 82 -1.08 7.07 2.36
CA PHE A 82 -1.98 7.81 1.45
C PHE A 82 -2.36 9.21 1.96
N ILE A 83 -2.31 9.46 3.27
CA ILE A 83 -2.82 10.70 3.88
C ILE A 83 -1.72 11.73 4.14
N ASP A 84 -0.53 11.24 4.48
CA ASP A 84 0.67 12.01 4.80
C ASP A 84 1.85 11.35 4.07
N PRO A 85 1.88 11.45 2.73
CA PRO A 85 2.79 10.67 1.92
C PRO A 85 4.23 11.15 2.11
N VAL A 86 5.14 10.18 2.17
CA VAL A 86 6.59 10.42 2.15
C VAL A 86 7.02 10.32 0.69
N ASP A 87 6.59 11.28 -0.13
CA ASP A 87 6.66 11.25 -1.60
C ASP A 87 8.05 10.81 -2.10
N LEU A 88 8.13 9.60 -2.67
CA LEU A 88 9.25 9.21 -3.53
C LEU A 88 8.92 9.53 -4.99
N ILE A 89 7.63 9.56 -5.33
CA ILE A 89 7.07 10.08 -6.57
C ILE A 89 6.20 11.30 -6.19
N PRO A 90 6.45 12.51 -6.74
CA PRO A 90 5.71 13.71 -6.33
C PRO A 90 4.20 13.61 -6.60
N GLU A 91 3.37 13.56 -5.56
CA GLU A 91 1.93 13.31 -5.72
C GLU A 91 1.20 14.53 -6.31
N MET A 92 1.58 15.73 -5.86
CA MET A 92 0.93 16.99 -6.26
C MET A 92 1.03 17.31 -7.76
N THR A 93 1.99 16.74 -8.48
CA THR A 93 2.22 17.00 -9.91
C THR A 93 1.87 15.83 -10.82
N GLN A 94 1.70 14.62 -10.27
CA GLN A 94 1.61 13.38 -11.05
C GLN A 94 0.25 12.67 -10.99
N GLY A 95 -0.74 13.18 -10.23
CA GLY A 95 -2.07 12.57 -10.20
C GLY A 95 -2.02 11.14 -9.66
N LEU A 96 -2.60 10.17 -10.38
CA LEU A 96 -2.58 8.76 -9.96
C LEU A 96 -1.18 8.15 -9.94
N ALA A 97 -0.26 8.59 -10.81
CA ALA A 97 1.11 8.08 -10.81
C ALA A 97 1.83 8.39 -9.49
N GLY A 98 1.43 9.47 -8.81
CA GLY A 98 1.90 9.84 -7.49
C GLY A 98 1.52 8.88 -6.37
N LEU A 99 0.54 7.98 -6.58
CA LEU A 99 0.10 7.01 -5.57
C LEU A 99 0.73 5.62 -5.76
N LEU A 100 1.58 5.43 -6.77
CA LEU A 100 2.13 4.11 -7.10
C LEU A 100 3.10 3.60 -6.01
N ASP A 101 3.87 4.48 -5.39
CA ASP A 101 4.77 4.15 -4.27
C ASP A 101 3.98 3.87 -2.98
N ASP A 102 2.99 4.69 -2.64
CA ASP A 102 2.11 4.45 -1.48
C ASP A 102 1.31 3.14 -1.61
N THR A 103 0.82 2.87 -2.80
CA THR A 103 0.13 1.62 -3.15
C THR A 103 1.08 0.43 -3.00
N TYR A 104 2.29 0.53 -3.56
CA TYR A 104 3.31 -0.52 -3.43
C TYR A 104 3.65 -0.80 -1.96
N LEU A 105 3.87 0.26 -1.18
CA LEU A 105 4.25 0.16 0.23
C LEU A 105 3.13 -0.47 1.07
N SER A 106 1.89 -0.04 0.85
CA SER A 106 0.71 -0.57 1.53
C SER A 106 0.50 -2.05 1.22
N LEU A 107 0.60 -2.45 -0.04
CA LEU A 107 0.51 -3.86 -0.44
C LEU A 107 1.66 -4.69 0.14
N ARG A 108 2.88 -4.14 0.23
CA ARG A 108 4.01 -4.85 0.83
C ARG A 108 3.84 -5.04 2.34
N ILE A 109 3.29 -4.06 3.05
CA ILE A 109 2.95 -4.19 4.48
C ILE A 109 1.87 -5.25 4.66
N LEU A 110 0.81 -5.22 3.84
CA LEU A 110 -0.26 -6.22 3.87
C LEU A 110 0.26 -7.64 3.59
N GLU A 111 1.09 -7.80 2.56
CA GLU A 111 1.71 -9.07 2.22
C GLU A 111 2.59 -9.59 3.38
N ASN A 112 3.47 -8.76 3.93
CA ASN A 112 4.33 -9.14 5.05
C ASN A 112 3.53 -9.57 6.28
N MET A 113 2.43 -8.88 6.58
CA MET A 113 1.52 -9.24 7.66
C MET A 113 0.77 -10.54 7.36
N ASN A 114 0.45 -10.82 6.09
CA ASN A 114 -0.23 -12.04 5.67
C ASN A 114 0.71 -13.25 5.54
N ARG A 115 2.04 -13.06 5.62
CA ARG A 115 3.08 -14.11 5.62
C ARG A 115 3.19 -14.78 7.00
N GLY A 116 2.13 -15.46 7.41
CA GLY A 116 2.08 -16.36 8.56
C GLY A 116 1.91 -17.82 8.16
N PRO A 117 2.08 -18.77 9.09
CA PRO A 117 1.73 -20.18 8.85
C PRO A 117 0.25 -20.36 8.48
N GLU A 118 -0.60 -19.46 8.98
CA GLU A 118 -1.96 -19.28 8.51
C GLU A 118 -2.12 -17.82 8.07
N PRO A 119 -2.46 -17.54 6.79
CA PRO A 119 -2.66 -16.19 6.32
C PRO A 119 -3.83 -15.54 7.08
N LEU A 120 -3.71 -14.24 7.37
CA LEU A 120 -4.75 -13.45 8.03
C LEU A 120 -6.04 -13.43 7.21
N PHE A 121 -5.93 -13.28 5.89
CA PHE A 121 -7.06 -13.35 4.96
C PHE A 121 -6.63 -13.83 3.57
N ASP A 122 -7.60 -14.27 2.79
CA ASP A 122 -7.37 -14.77 1.43
C ASP A 122 -7.15 -13.60 0.45
N ALA A 123 -5.91 -13.41 0.02
CA ALA A 123 -5.52 -12.38 -0.95
C ALA A 123 -4.26 -12.80 -1.69
N GLU A 124 -4.23 -12.47 -2.99
CA GLU A 124 -3.06 -12.64 -3.86
C GLU A 124 -2.33 -11.30 -3.99
N PHE A 125 -1.02 -11.31 -3.73
CA PHE A 125 -0.18 -10.11 -3.75
C PHE A 125 0.92 -10.17 -4.80
N ASP A 126 1.27 -11.36 -5.31
CA ASP A 126 2.44 -11.55 -6.15
C ASP A 126 2.35 -10.78 -7.47
N GLU A 127 1.19 -10.82 -8.13
CA GLU A 127 0.98 -10.16 -9.40
C GLU A 127 0.90 -8.62 -9.26
N PRO A 128 0.06 -8.04 -8.39
CA PRO A 128 0.03 -6.60 -8.15
C PRO A 128 1.39 -6.03 -7.75
N LEU A 129 2.11 -6.70 -6.83
CA LEU A 129 3.43 -6.22 -6.38
C LEU A 129 4.49 -6.32 -7.48
N ARG A 130 4.45 -7.36 -8.32
CA ARG A 130 5.37 -7.49 -9.46
C ARG A 130 5.08 -6.44 -10.52
N PHE A 131 3.80 -6.18 -10.78
CA PHE A 131 3.36 -5.13 -11.69
C PHE A 131 3.84 -3.75 -11.22
N LEU A 132 3.51 -3.36 -9.98
CA LEU A 132 3.93 -2.09 -9.41
C LEU A 132 5.45 -1.96 -9.34
N ARG A 133 6.19 -3.04 -9.01
CA ARG A 133 7.66 -3.04 -9.00
C ARG A 133 8.24 -2.64 -10.37
N ARG A 134 7.60 -3.04 -11.48
CA ARG A 134 8.03 -2.66 -12.83
C ARG A 134 7.80 -1.17 -13.08
N LEU A 135 6.68 -0.62 -12.62
CA LEU A 135 6.35 0.79 -12.78
C LEU A 135 7.21 1.71 -11.89
N VAL A 136 7.31 1.44 -10.60
CA VAL A 136 8.11 2.29 -9.69
C VAL A 136 9.62 2.10 -9.90
N GLY A 137 10.03 0.99 -10.52
CA GLY A 137 11.42 0.68 -10.78
C GLY A 137 12.20 0.15 -9.58
N LYS A 138 13.34 -0.49 -9.87
CA LYS A 138 14.15 -1.20 -8.87
C LYS A 138 14.63 -0.30 -7.71
N PRO A 139 15.21 0.90 -7.93
CA PRO A 139 15.73 1.72 -6.84
C PRO A 139 14.66 2.14 -5.83
N ILE A 140 13.48 2.54 -6.32
CA ILE A 140 12.35 2.94 -5.47
C ILE A 140 11.78 1.71 -4.76
N SER A 141 11.50 0.63 -5.49
CA SER A 141 10.94 -0.60 -4.88
C SER A 141 11.83 -1.17 -3.77
N THR A 142 13.16 -1.11 -3.90
CA THR A 142 14.08 -1.55 -2.84
C THR A 142 13.97 -0.68 -1.58
N ARG A 143 13.83 0.64 -1.73
CA ARG A 143 13.63 1.56 -0.59
C ARG A 143 12.28 1.30 0.09
N LEU A 144 11.23 1.09 -0.70
CA LEU A 144 9.90 0.78 -0.18
C LEU A 144 9.85 -0.59 0.50
N ASP A 145 10.53 -1.60 -0.03
CA ASP A 145 10.64 -2.92 0.60
C ASP A 145 11.29 -2.80 2.00
N LEU A 146 12.35 -1.99 2.13
CA LEU A 146 12.99 -1.71 3.42
C LEU A 146 12.07 -0.93 4.37
N ALA A 147 11.35 0.08 3.86
CA ALA A 147 10.39 0.85 4.65
C ALA A 147 9.24 -0.04 5.19
N ALA A 148 8.77 -0.99 4.38
CA ALA A 148 7.74 -1.95 4.80
C ALA A 148 8.22 -2.85 5.95
N ILE A 149 9.48 -3.31 5.91
CA ILE A 149 10.09 -4.10 6.97
C ILE A 149 10.23 -3.27 8.25
N GLN A 150 10.75 -2.04 8.14
CA GLN A 150 10.88 -1.12 9.27
C GLN A 150 9.53 -0.82 9.93
N ALA A 151 8.47 -0.64 9.14
CA ALA A 151 7.12 -0.45 9.67
C ALA A 151 6.66 -1.64 10.53
N LEU A 152 7.00 -2.87 10.14
CA LEU A 152 6.69 -4.08 10.89
C LEU A 152 7.49 -4.17 12.19
N GLU A 153 8.79 -3.88 12.15
CA GLU A 153 9.68 -3.90 13.31
C GLU A 153 9.28 -2.85 14.36
N GLU A 154 8.92 -1.63 13.92
CA GLU A 154 8.46 -0.56 14.81
C GLU A 154 7.17 -0.93 15.53
N VAL A 155 6.16 -1.45 14.81
CA VAL A 155 4.91 -1.89 15.44
C VAL A 155 5.13 -3.05 16.38
N SER A 156 5.94 -4.05 15.99
CA SER A 156 6.26 -5.18 16.86
C SER A 156 6.91 -4.73 18.17
N SER A 157 7.82 -3.76 18.09
CA SER A 157 8.49 -3.19 19.27
C SER A 157 7.50 -2.45 20.16
N HIS A 158 6.61 -1.65 19.57
CA HIS A 158 5.57 -0.92 20.30
C HIS A 158 4.57 -1.86 21.00
N VAL A 159 4.09 -2.89 20.31
CA VAL A 159 3.18 -3.90 20.89
C VAL A 159 3.84 -4.63 22.06
N SER A 160 5.13 -4.97 21.94
CA SER A 160 5.87 -5.63 23.02
C SER A 160 5.97 -4.74 24.27
N GLN A 161 6.26 -3.45 24.10
CA GLN A 161 6.29 -2.47 25.21
C GLN A 161 4.94 -2.35 25.91
N VAL A 162 3.85 -2.24 25.14
CA VAL A 162 2.48 -2.17 25.70
C VAL A 162 2.17 -3.41 26.53
N TRP A 163 2.58 -4.61 26.07
CA TRP A 163 2.39 -5.85 26.84
C TRP A 163 3.22 -5.90 28.13
N GLU A 164 4.45 -5.40 28.11
CA GLU A 164 5.30 -5.30 29.32
C GLU A 164 4.67 -4.35 30.36
N GLU A 165 4.18 -3.19 29.93
CA GLU A 165 3.52 -2.20 30.82
C GLU A 165 2.22 -2.75 31.43
N MET A 166 1.40 -3.46 30.64
CA MET A 166 0.19 -4.11 31.12
C MET A 166 0.50 -5.26 32.09
N GLY A 167 1.57 -6.02 31.84
CA GLY A 167 2.02 -7.12 32.70
C GLY A 167 2.64 -6.67 34.03
N HIS A 168 3.13 -5.43 34.13
CA HIS A 168 3.65 -4.84 35.37
C HIS A 168 2.58 -4.11 36.20
N SER A 169 1.36 -3.98 35.68
CA SER A 169 0.22 -3.31 36.34
C SER A 169 -0.83 -4.28 36.93
N ALA A 170 -0.55 -5.58 36.96
CA ALA A 170 -1.42 -6.66 37.48
C ALA A 170 -0.79 -7.35 38.68
#